data_AF-A0A373HLZ5-F1
#
_entry.id   AF-A0A373HLZ5-F1
#
_cell.length_a   1.000
_cell.length_b   1.000
_cell.length_c   1.000
_cell.angle_alpha   90.00
_cell.angle_beta   90.00
_cell.angle_gamma   90.00
#
_symmetry.space_group_name_H-M   'P 1'
#
loop_
_entity.id
_entity.type
_entity.pdbx_description
1 polymer ?
#
loop_
_entity_poly.entity_id
_entity_poly.type
_entity_poly.pdbx_seq_one_letter_code
_entity_poly.pdbx_strand_id
1 'polypeptide(L)' 'MAETVEDLNQLREMFHHFDTLHIAFQDDEYPYIVPMNFGIGDDKDKIVLYKKISQKTHGL' A
#
# COMPACT_ATOMS: atom_id res chain seq x y z
N MET A 1 -21.28 -7.31 7.31
CA MET A 1 -21.40 -6.45 6.11
C MET A 1 -20.12 -5.65 6.03
N ALA A 2 -19.42 -5.66 4.89
CA ALA A 2 -18.27 -4.76 4.72
C ALA A 2 -18.83 -3.35 4.50
N GLU A 3 -18.34 -2.39 5.26
CA GLU A 3 -18.69 -0.98 5.11
C GLU A 3 -17.82 -0.38 4.00
N THR A 4 -18.44 0.32 3.06
CA THR A 4 -17.73 1.01 1.98
C THR A 4 -17.25 2.36 2.48
N VAL A 5 -15.98 2.67 2.28
CA VAL A 5 -15.40 3.98 2.57
C VAL A 5 -15.25 4.74 1.25
N GLU A 6 -15.97 5.86 1.13
CA GLU A 6 -15.97 6.70 -0.09
C GLU A 6 -15.27 8.05 0.15
N ASP A 7 -14.94 8.39 1.40
CA ASP A 7 -14.27 9.63 1.78
C ASP A 7 -12.74 9.45 1.87
N LEU A 8 -12.00 10.36 1.23
CA LEU A 8 -10.53 10.30 1.17
C LEU A 8 -9.87 10.53 2.55
N ASN A 9 -10.47 11.36 3.41
CA ASN A 9 -9.93 11.63 4.74
C ASN A 9 -10.13 10.43 5.67
N GLN A 10 -11.30 9.78 5.61
CA GLN A 10 -11.54 8.52 6.31
C GLN A 10 -10.54 7.44 5.87
N LEU A 11 -10.33 7.29 4.56
CA LEU A 11 -9.36 6.33 4.04
C LEU A 11 -7.93 6.67 4.50
N ARG A 12 -7.55 7.96 4.56
CA ARG A 12 -6.25 8.42 5.08
C ARG A 12 -6.09 8.08 6.56
N GLU A 13 -7.11 8.33 7.38
CA GLU A 13 -7.13 7.96 8.80
C GLU A 13 -6.98 6.45 8.99
N MET A 14 -7.63 5.63 8.17
CA MET A 14 -7.46 4.17 8.22
C MET A 14 -6.02 3.76 7.98
N PHE A 15 -5.34 4.33 6.98
CA PHE A 15 -3.94 4.02 6.71
C PHE A 15 -3.02 4.38 7.89
N HIS A 16 -3.35 5.39 8.71
CA HIS A 16 -2.59 5.71 9.92
C HIS A 16 -2.70 4.64 11.03
N HIS A 17 -3.69 3.73 10.94
CA HIS A 17 -3.88 2.64 11.89
C HIS A 17 -3.28 1.31 11.40
N PHE A 18 -2.76 1.26 10.16
CA PHE A 18 -2.21 0.04 9.57
C PHE A 18 -0.68 0.11 9.48
N ASP A 19 -0.01 -0.99 9.83
CA ASP A 19 1.46 -1.09 9.76
C ASP A 19 1.96 -1.76 8.48
N THR A 20 1.10 -2.47 7.74
CA THR A 20 1.49 -3.33 6.61
C THR A 20 0.50 -3.29 5.47
N LEU A 21 1.01 -3.26 4.24
CA LEU A 21 0.24 -3.47 3.01
C LEU A 21 0.60 -4.81 2.40
N HIS A 22 -0.41 -5.55 1.94
CA HIS A 22 -0.22 -6.73 1.12
C HIS A 22 -0.36 -6.32 -0.35
N ILE A 23 0.76 -6.17 -1.06
CA ILE A 23 0.75 -5.75 -2.46
C ILE A 23 0.82 -6.99 -3.34
N ALA A 24 -0.19 -7.18 -4.17
CA ALA A 24 -0.19 -8.19 -5.22
C ALA A 24 0.57 -7.65 -6.44
N PHE A 25 1.49 -8.45 -6.95
CA PHE A 25 2.18 -8.26 -8.21
C PHE A 25 1.71 -9.34 -9.17
N GLN A 26 1.40 -8.92 -10.39
CA GLN A 26 1.08 -9.81 -11.48
C GLN A 26 2.30 -9.83 -12.41
N ASP A 27 2.98 -10.96 -12.43
CA ASP A 27 3.98 -11.31 -13.45
C ASP A 27 3.38 -12.38 -14.39
N ASP A 28 4.06 -12.66 -15.50
CA ASP A 28 3.52 -13.45 -16.61
C ASP A 28 3.22 -14.92 -16.24
N GLU A 29 3.86 -15.50 -15.22
CA GLU A 29 3.66 -16.91 -14.84
C GLU A 29 2.78 -17.12 -13.61
N TYR A 30 3.00 -16.39 -12.51
CA TYR A 30 2.24 -16.57 -11.27
C TYR A 30 2.09 -15.25 -10.49
N PRO A 31 0.89 -14.89 -10.02
CA PRO A 31 0.72 -13.73 -9.15
C PRO A 31 1.36 -14.01 -7.78
N TYR A 32 2.02 -13.00 -7.22
CA TYR A 32 2.61 -13.08 -5.88
C TYR A 32 2.21 -11.89 -5.00
N ILE A 33 2.06 -12.13 -3.71
CA ILE A 33 1.63 -11.12 -2.73
C ILE A 33 2.76 -10.91 -1.72
N VAL A 34 3.20 -9.67 -1.55
CA VAL A 34 4.29 -9.30 -0.62
C VAL A 34 3.76 -8.36 0.47
N PRO A 35 3.90 -8.72 1.77
CA PRO A 35 3.66 -7.78 2.85
C PRO A 35 4.80 -6.77 2.94
N MET A 36 4.47 -5.49 3.02
CA MET A 36 5.44 -4.40 3.07
C MET A 36 5.02 -3.32 4.07
N ASN A 37 5.97 -2.87 4.89
CA ASN A 37 5.80 -1.64 5.66
C ASN A 37 5.74 -0.44 4.71
N PHE A 38 5.00 0.59 5.12
CA PHE A 38 4.81 1.79 4.33
C PHE A 38 4.82 3.03 5.23
N GLY A 39 5.06 4.19 4.61
CA GLY A 39 4.79 5.51 5.17
C GLY A 39 3.76 6.24 4.33
N ILE A 40 3.13 7.26 4.90
CA ILE A 40 2.10 8.07 4.22
C ILE A 40 2.65 9.48 4.00
N GLY A 41 2.46 10.02 2.81
CA GLY A 41 2.78 11.41 2.47
C GLY A 41 1.63 12.37 2.76
N ASP A 42 1.98 13.63 3.00
CA ASP A 42 1.02 14.72 3.17
C ASP A 42 0.69 15.35 1.81
N ASP A 43 -0.45 14.95 1.26
CA ASP A 43 -1.05 15.54 0.05
C ASP A 43 -2.57 15.55 0.25
N LYS A 44 -3.24 16.66 -0.07
CA LYS A 44 -4.67 16.83 0.22
C LYS A 44 -5.56 16.07 -0.77
N ASP A 45 -5.15 15.99 -2.04
CA ASP A 45 -6.00 15.53 -3.14
C ASP A 45 -5.80 14.04 -3.44
N LYS A 46 -4.75 13.43 -2.89
CA LYS A 46 -4.43 12.00 -3.08
C LYS A 46 -3.80 11.40 -1.82
N ILE A 47 -3.84 10.08 -1.74
CA ILE A 47 -3.07 9.32 -0.75
C ILE A 47 -1.77 8.88 -1.40
N VAL A 48 -0.64 9.30 -0.82
CA VAL A 48 0.70 8.92 -1.28
C VAL A 48 1.28 7.91 -0.30
N LEU A 49 1.63 6.72 -0.78
CA LEU A 49 2.24 5.66 0.03
C LEU A 49 3.71 5.50 -0.38
N TYR A 50 4.60 5.60 0.59
CA TYR A 50 6.03 5.37 0.41
C TYR A 50 6.40 3.99 0.93
N LYS A 51 7.20 3.24 0.17
CA LYS A 51 7.78 1.98 0.65
C LYS A 51 9.29 2.02 0.43
N LYS A 52 10.04 1.50 1.40
CA LYS A 52 11.48 1.33 1.24
C LYS A 52 11.74 0.03 0.51
N ILE A 53 12.37 0.10 -0.66
CA ILE A 53 12.80 -1.07 -1.44
C ILE A 53 14.32 -1.18 -1.31
N SER A 54 14.82 -2.39 -1.09
CA SER A 54 16.27 -2.66 -1.16
C SER A 54 16.68 -2.78 -2.63
N GLN A 55 17.76 -2.12 -3.05
CA GLN A 55 18.24 -2.22 -4.44
C GLN A 55 18.67 -3.64 -4.84
N LYS A 56 18.93 -4.53 -3.87
CA LYS A 56 19.24 -5.95 -4.11
C LYS A 56 18.03 -6.78 -4.56
N THR A 57 16.83 -6.20 -4.58
CA THR A 57 15.59 -6.91 -4.97
C THR A 57 15.36 -6.94 -6.49
N HIS A 58 16.27 -6.39 -7.32
CA HIS A 58 16.23 -6.48 -8.80
C HIS A 58 16.63 -7.87 -9.36
N GLY A 59 16.26 -8.94 -8.65
CA GLY A 59 16.47 -10.33 -9.07
C GLY A 59 15.31 -11.24 -8.71
N LEU A 60 14.13 -10.64 -8.45
CA LEU A 60 12.84 -11.31 -8.56
C LEU A 60 12.28 -10.94 -9.93
#